data_AF-A0A0F5MVR8-F1
#
_entry.id   AF-A0A0F5MVR8-F1
#
_cell.length_a   1.000
_cell.length_b   1.000
_cell.length_c   1.000
_cell.angle_alpha   90.00
_cell.angle_beta   90.00
_cell.angle_gamma   90.00
#
_symmetry.space_group_name_H-M   'P 1'
#
loop_
_entity.id
_entity.type
_entity.pdbx_description
1 polymer ?
#
loop_
_entity_poly.entity_id
_entity_poly.type
_entity_poly.pdbx_seq_one_letter_code
_entity_poly.pdbx_strand_id
1 'polypeptide(L)'
;MNFPEWRERPAQTHFGPASWQARMLGVAAAVFLRSSIAALTLIGMVINRLWPAALQRARLDLIDQPMRYIRALPGTQVSRERLTDCPAEWVVAPSARDSDRVIVYFHGSALVTLGLNSHRRFASKLSEATGARVFNVGYRLAPLAGIDEAVSDGLCAYRHVLDAGFSAERIVMAGDSAGGLMAVNTALAARDAGLAVPAGQVLMSPLTSSDMEIKRQAAHTRRDPFFPFMAFMFIYRVFATVNGTRALPVMPPEAELRGLGPFLLQVGDNEMLRNDTFTLADKLSAAGVPNWVQIWDRALHMFQLTFDINPDARRAIAEIAEFIDYAVADAQPNSQTSRGA
;
A
#
# COMPACT_ATOMS: atom_id res chain seq x y z
N MET A 1 -13.66 -17.91 17.14
CA MET A 1 -13.42 -18.79 15.97
C MET A 1 -11.96 -19.14 16.00
N ASN A 2 -11.63 -20.43 15.91
CA ASN A 2 -10.24 -20.85 15.73
C ASN A 2 -9.86 -20.40 14.31
N PHE A 3 -8.76 -19.64 14.15
CA PHE A 3 -8.16 -19.28 12.86
C PHE A 3 -6.93 -20.15 12.45
N PRO A 4 -6.87 -21.47 12.70
CA PRO A 4 -5.74 -22.31 12.29
C PRO A 4 -5.41 -22.14 10.81
N GLU A 5 -6.41 -21.84 9.97
CA GLU A 5 -6.22 -21.66 8.53
C GLU A 5 -5.09 -20.69 8.16
N TRP A 6 -4.94 -19.54 8.84
CA TRP A 6 -3.86 -18.61 8.47
C TRP A 6 -2.51 -19.05 8.98
N ARG A 7 -2.41 -19.55 10.22
CA ARG A 7 -1.13 -20.04 10.77
C ARG A 7 -0.63 -21.31 10.08
N GLU A 8 -1.52 -22.09 9.48
CA GLU A 8 -1.21 -23.30 8.73
C GLU A 8 -0.97 -23.04 7.23
N ARG A 9 -1.32 -21.84 6.71
CA ARG A 9 -1.03 -21.47 5.32
C ARG A 9 0.48 -21.42 5.09
N PRO A 10 0.94 -21.81 3.88
CA PRO A 10 2.34 -21.67 3.52
C PRO A 10 2.73 -20.19 3.49
N ALA A 11 3.96 -19.88 3.90
CA ALA A 11 4.48 -18.51 3.89
C ALA A 11 4.46 -17.88 2.49
N GLN A 12 4.49 -18.69 1.42
CA GLN A 12 4.30 -18.24 0.05
C GLN A 12 3.23 -19.09 -0.65
N THR A 13 2.25 -18.42 -1.26
CA THR A 13 1.17 -19.04 -2.03
C THR A 13 1.20 -18.49 -3.45
N HIS A 14 1.15 -19.38 -4.44
CA HIS A 14 1.09 -19.01 -5.86
C HIS A 14 -0.34 -19.14 -6.38
N PHE A 15 -0.85 -18.07 -6.99
CA PHE A 15 -2.16 -18.05 -7.64
C PHE A 15 -1.97 -18.06 -9.16
N GLY A 16 -2.58 -19.04 -9.82
CA GLY A 16 -2.54 -19.17 -11.27
C GLY A 16 -3.21 -20.45 -11.77
N PRO A 17 -3.36 -20.60 -13.10
CA PRO A 17 -2.91 -19.66 -14.14
C PRO A 17 -3.72 -18.36 -14.16
N ALA A 18 -3.09 -17.28 -14.63
CA ALA A 18 -3.72 -15.97 -14.78
C ALA A 18 -5.00 -16.02 -15.64
N SER A 19 -6.03 -15.29 -15.22
CA SER A 19 -7.23 -15.10 -16.04
C SER A 19 -6.89 -14.43 -17.38
N TRP A 20 -7.75 -14.64 -18.38
CA TRP A 20 -7.53 -14.00 -19.69
C TRP A 20 -7.62 -12.47 -19.58
N GLN A 21 -8.43 -11.94 -18.65
CA GLN A 21 -8.53 -10.50 -18.37
C GLN A 21 -7.20 -9.97 -17.82
N ALA A 22 -6.61 -10.63 -16.82
CA ALA A 22 -5.31 -10.25 -16.27
C ALA A 22 -4.23 -10.25 -17.37
N ARG A 23 -4.21 -11.28 -18.22
CA ARG A 23 -3.29 -11.36 -19.37
C ARG A 23 -3.50 -10.22 -20.36
N MET A 24 -4.74 -9.91 -20.72
CA MET A 24 -5.06 -8.82 -21.65
C MET A 24 -4.70 -7.46 -21.06
N LEU A 25 -5.01 -7.22 -19.78
CA LEU A 25 -4.63 -6.00 -19.07
C LEU A 25 -3.11 -5.84 -18.99
N GLY A 26 -2.37 -6.92 -18.75
CA GLY A 26 -0.91 -6.92 -18.76
C GLY A 26 -0.33 -6.53 -20.13
N VAL A 27 -0.89 -7.06 -21.22
CA VAL A 27 -0.49 -6.67 -22.59
C VAL A 27 -0.82 -5.20 -22.86
N ALA A 28 -2.03 -4.74 -22.52
CA ALA A 28 -2.43 -3.36 -22.71
C ALA A 28 -1.54 -2.40 -21.89
N ALA A 29 -1.22 -2.73 -20.64
CA ALA A 29 -0.30 -1.95 -19.81
C ALA A 29 1.10 -1.87 -20.44
N ALA A 30 1.62 -2.98 -20.97
CA ALA A 30 2.94 -3.02 -21.58
C ALA A 30 3.03 -2.16 -22.85
N VAL A 31 1.95 -2.09 -23.63
CA VAL A 31 1.89 -1.28 -24.86
C VAL A 31 1.69 0.20 -24.54
N PHE A 32 0.70 0.53 -23.70
CA PHE A 32 0.28 1.91 -23.48
C PHE A 32 0.93 2.53 -22.25
N LEU A 33 0.71 1.96 -21.05
CA LEU A 33 1.15 2.56 -19.79
C LEU A 33 2.68 2.60 -19.68
N ARG A 34 3.35 1.46 -19.89
CA ARG A 34 4.82 1.40 -19.79
C ARG A 34 5.51 2.33 -20.78
N SER A 35 5.02 2.40 -22.01
CA SER A 35 5.55 3.28 -23.05
C SER A 35 5.35 4.76 -22.69
N SER A 36 4.16 5.12 -22.21
CA SER A 36 3.89 6.49 -21.75
C SER A 36 4.74 6.87 -20.54
N ILE A 37 4.88 6.00 -19.54
CA ILE A 37 5.73 6.24 -18.37
C ILE A 37 7.20 6.38 -18.79
N ALA A 38 7.68 5.55 -19.72
CA ALA A 38 9.05 5.66 -20.24
C ALA A 38 9.28 7.02 -20.93
N ALA A 39 8.35 7.45 -21.80
CA ALA A 39 8.42 8.72 -22.49
C ALA A 39 8.38 9.91 -21.50
N LEU A 40 7.44 9.91 -20.55
CA LEU A 40 7.33 10.93 -19.51
C LEU A 40 8.58 10.97 -18.63
N THR A 41 9.16 9.82 -18.31
CA THR A 41 10.42 9.73 -17.54
C THR A 41 11.57 10.37 -18.32
N LEU A 42 11.71 10.07 -19.62
CA LEU A 42 12.73 10.68 -20.48
C LEU A 42 12.57 12.20 -20.57
N ILE A 43 11.34 12.69 -20.80
CA ILE A 43 11.03 14.12 -20.82
C ILE A 43 11.38 14.74 -19.46
N GLY A 44 10.98 14.10 -18.36
CA GLY A 44 11.31 14.55 -17.01
C GLY A 44 12.82 14.60 -16.77
N MET A 45 13.60 13.63 -17.25
CA MET A 45 15.05 13.66 -17.14
C MET A 45 15.68 14.83 -17.91
N VAL A 46 15.15 15.15 -19.10
CA VAL A 46 15.59 16.33 -19.87
C VAL A 46 15.24 17.62 -19.14
N ILE A 47 14.01 17.75 -18.63
CA ILE A 47 13.60 18.91 -17.84
C ILE A 47 14.46 19.04 -16.58
N ASN A 48 14.74 17.95 -15.86
CA ASN A 48 15.58 17.99 -14.66
C ASN A 48 17.00 18.50 -14.98
N ARG A 49 17.54 18.09 -16.14
CA ARG A 49 18.86 18.52 -16.58
C ARG A 49 18.92 20.01 -16.93
N LEU A 50 17.86 20.56 -17.53
CA LEU A 50 17.83 21.94 -18.00
C LEU A 50 17.29 22.92 -16.93
N TRP A 51 16.25 22.52 -16.21
CA TRP A 51 15.50 23.30 -15.23
C TRP A 51 15.08 22.47 -14.01
N PRO A 52 16.03 22.02 -13.16
CA PRO A 52 15.72 21.15 -12.02
C PRO A 52 14.69 21.77 -11.06
N ALA A 53 14.78 23.08 -10.81
CA ALA A 53 13.86 23.81 -9.95
C ALA A 53 12.39 23.80 -10.43
N ALA A 54 12.12 23.51 -11.70
CA ALA A 54 10.76 23.35 -12.21
C ALA A 54 10.14 22.04 -11.71
N LEU A 55 10.89 20.92 -11.78
CA LEU A 55 10.43 19.62 -11.28
C LEU A 55 10.35 19.59 -9.75
N GLN A 56 11.30 20.22 -9.07
CA GLN A 56 11.30 20.25 -7.59
C GLN A 56 10.17 21.09 -6.99
N ARG A 57 9.47 21.90 -7.81
CA ARG A 57 8.28 22.65 -7.41
C ARG A 57 6.99 22.13 -8.05
N ALA A 58 7.08 21.06 -8.84
CA ALA A 58 5.93 20.53 -9.57
C ALA A 58 4.94 19.83 -8.62
N ARG A 59 3.65 20.07 -8.84
CA ARG A 59 2.52 19.40 -8.18
C ARG A 59 1.98 18.28 -9.06
N LEU A 60 2.71 17.16 -9.12
CA LEU A 60 2.31 16.01 -9.95
C LEU A 60 1.06 15.30 -9.39
N ASP A 61 0.70 15.56 -8.14
CA ASP A 61 -0.53 15.14 -7.48
C ASP A 61 -1.79 15.79 -8.05
N LEU A 62 -1.67 16.91 -8.79
CA LEU A 62 -2.84 17.55 -9.43
C LEU A 62 -3.54 16.64 -10.46
N ILE A 63 -2.85 15.61 -10.97
CA ILE A 63 -3.48 14.59 -11.81
C ILE A 63 -4.58 13.80 -11.08
N ASP A 64 -4.61 13.83 -9.75
CA ASP A 64 -5.65 13.23 -8.93
C ASP A 64 -6.99 14.00 -9.02
N GLN A 65 -6.96 15.30 -9.33
CA GLN A 65 -8.18 16.13 -9.35
C GLN A 65 -9.24 15.65 -10.35
N PRO A 66 -8.90 15.33 -11.62
CA PRO A 66 -9.84 14.71 -12.55
C PRO A 66 -10.37 13.35 -12.06
N MET A 67 -9.63 12.62 -11.22
CA MET A 67 -10.06 11.30 -10.73
C MET A 67 -11.25 11.37 -9.78
N ARG A 68 -11.65 12.56 -9.32
CA ARG A 68 -12.88 12.75 -8.52
C ARG A 68 -14.16 12.29 -9.23
N TYR A 69 -14.11 12.16 -10.56
CA TYR A 69 -15.22 11.65 -11.37
C TYR A 69 -15.32 10.12 -11.36
N ILE A 70 -14.26 9.42 -10.94
CA ILE A 70 -14.30 7.99 -10.61
C ILE A 70 -14.97 7.88 -9.24
N ARG A 71 -16.26 7.56 -9.26
CA ARG A 71 -17.06 7.50 -8.03
C ARG A 71 -16.74 6.25 -7.21
N ALA A 72 -16.87 6.41 -5.89
CA ALA A 72 -16.98 5.29 -4.97
C ALA A 72 -18.12 4.35 -5.39
N LEU A 73 -18.11 3.12 -4.87
CA LEU A 73 -19.18 2.16 -5.10
C LEU A 73 -20.55 2.71 -4.63
N PRO A 74 -21.65 2.33 -5.29
CA PRO A 74 -22.99 2.81 -4.92
C PRO A 74 -23.30 2.63 -3.42
N GLY A 75 -23.91 3.65 -2.81
CA GLY A 75 -24.27 3.63 -1.39
C GLY A 75 -23.12 3.88 -0.40
N THR A 76 -21.89 4.00 -0.88
CA THR A 76 -20.73 4.35 -0.04
C THR A 76 -20.84 5.79 0.46
N GLN A 77 -20.69 5.98 1.76
CA GLN A 77 -20.56 7.29 2.39
C GLN A 77 -19.09 7.73 2.38
N VAL A 78 -18.86 8.98 1.99
CA VAL A 78 -17.52 9.59 1.99
C VAL A 78 -17.59 10.87 2.80
N SER A 79 -16.86 10.91 3.93
CA SER A 79 -16.79 12.06 4.82
C SER A 79 -15.36 12.58 4.86
N ARG A 80 -15.15 13.83 4.49
CA ARG A 80 -13.81 14.43 4.45
C ARG A 80 -13.35 14.83 5.84
N GLU A 81 -12.08 14.61 6.11
CA GLU A 81 -11.39 15.01 7.33
C GLU A 81 -10.18 15.88 6.98
N ARG A 82 -9.81 16.76 7.91
CA ARG A 82 -8.59 17.56 7.84
C ARG A 82 -7.72 17.19 9.03
N LEU A 83 -6.60 16.52 8.75
CA LEU A 83 -5.52 16.34 9.70
C LEU A 83 -4.64 17.59 9.71
N THR A 84 -3.67 17.63 10.63
CA THR A 84 -2.80 18.81 10.82
C THR A 84 -2.17 19.29 9.51
N ASP A 85 -1.55 18.37 8.75
CA ASP A 85 -0.78 18.72 7.55
C ASP A 85 -1.37 18.16 6.24
N CYS A 86 -2.35 17.25 6.32
CA CYS A 86 -2.86 16.55 5.14
C CYS A 86 -4.40 16.35 5.18
N PRO A 87 -5.06 16.22 4.01
CA PRO A 87 -6.46 15.78 3.97
C PRO A 87 -6.56 14.27 4.22
N ALA A 88 -7.70 13.85 4.77
CA ALA A 88 -8.09 12.45 4.85
C ALA A 88 -9.59 12.31 4.53
N GLU A 89 -10.08 11.09 4.41
CA GLU A 89 -11.51 10.82 4.31
C GLU A 89 -11.87 9.45 4.90
N TRP A 90 -13.02 9.41 5.58
CA TRP A 90 -13.72 8.17 5.86
C TRP A 90 -14.45 7.72 4.61
N VAL A 91 -14.22 6.47 4.20
CA VAL A 91 -14.91 5.79 3.11
C VAL A 91 -15.60 4.55 3.70
N VAL A 92 -16.92 4.58 3.75
CA VAL A 92 -17.73 3.60 4.48
C VAL A 92 -18.81 3.02 3.56
N ALA A 93 -18.63 1.76 3.16
CA ALA A 93 -19.65 1.01 2.42
C ALA A 93 -20.87 0.72 3.31
N PRO A 94 -22.06 0.42 2.74
CA PRO A 94 -23.25 0.08 3.52
C PRO A 94 -23.04 -1.04 4.55
N SER A 95 -22.24 -2.06 4.21
CA SER A 95 -21.90 -3.19 5.10
C SER A 95 -21.02 -2.82 6.30
N ALA A 96 -20.38 -1.65 6.28
CA ALA A 96 -19.40 -1.23 7.29
C ALA A 96 -19.90 -0.11 8.22
N ARG A 97 -21.17 0.30 8.11
CA ARG A 97 -21.72 1.45 8.85
C ARG A 97 -21.59 1.31 10.37
N ASP A 98 -21.86 0.13 10.91
CA ASP A 98 -21.78 -0.15 12.34
C ASP A 98 -20.50 -0.90 12.74
N SER A 99 -19.53 -0.98 11.82
CA SER A 99 -18.28 -1.68 12.04
C SER A 99 -17.37 -0.92 13.00
N ASP A 100 -16.76 -1.66 13.92
CA ASP A 100 -15.67 -1.22 14.79
C ASP A 100 -14.29 -1.54 14.19
N ARG A 101 -14.23 -2.11 12.98
CA ARG A 101 -12.99 -2.41 12.26
C ARG A 101 -12.63 -1.26 11.36
N VAL A 102 -11.36 -0.88 11.36
CA VAL A 102 -10.82 0.20 10.52
C VAL A 102 -9.64 -0.27 9.71
N ILE A 103 -9.60 0.15 8.45
CA ILE A 103 -8.41 0.10 7.61
C ILE A 103 -7.88 1.53 7.48
N VAL A 104 -6.67 1.79 7.98
CA VAL A 104 -5.96 3.04 7.65
C VAL A 104 -5.23 2.79 6.33
N TYR A 105 -5.71 3.43 5.26
CA TYR A 105 -5.28 3.16 3.89
C TYR A 105 -4.38 4.26 3.34
N PHE A 106 -3.26 3.84 2.76
CA PHE A 106 -2.29 4.69 2.08
C PHE A 106 -2.25 4.36 0.60
N HIS A 107 -2.59 5.34 -0.24
CA HIS A 107 -2.63 5.15 -1.68
C HIS A 107 -1.24 5.01 -2.31
N GLY A 108 -1.16 4.34 -3.46
CA GLY A 108 -0.01 4.31 -4.32
C GLY A 108 0.19 5.66 -4.99
N SER A 109 1.43 6.15 -4.94
CA SER A 109 1.76 7.50 -5.40
C SER A 109 3.02 7.58 -6.25
N ALA A 110 3.77 6.48 -6.36
CA ALA A 110 5.18 6.53 -6.79
C ALA A 110 5.98 7.60 -6.01
N LEU A 111 5.56 7.89 -4.77
CA LEU A 111 6.00 8.98 -3.89
C LEU A 111 5.69 10.40 -4.37
N VAL A 112 5.09 10.62 -5.54
CA VAL A 112 5.04 11.94 -6.20
C VAL A 112 3.69 12.36 -6.75
N THR A 113 2.75 11.43 -6.95
CA THR A 113 1.49 11.69 -7.67
C THR A 113 0.31 10.94 -7.05
N LEU A 114 -0.87 11.05 -7.68
CA LEU A 114 -2.14 10.47 -7.23
C LEU A 114 -2.56 11.02 -5.86
N GLY A 115 -3.57 10.41 -5.24
CA GLY A 115 -4.21 10.97 -4.06
C GLY A 115 -5.47 10.23 -3.64
N LEU A 116 -6.28 10.90 -2.81
CA LEU A 116 -7.54 10.36 -2.32
C LEU A 116 -8.49 9.98 -3.47
N ASN A 117 -8.58 10.79 -4.53
CA ASN A 117 -9.62 10.58 -5.54
C ASN A 117 -9.36 9.34 -6.41
N SER A 118 -8.11 9.13 -6.83
CA SER A 118 -7.68 7.98 -7.63
C SER A 118 -7.91 6.65 -6.93
N HIS A 119 -7.83 6.62 -5.61
CA HIS A 119 -8.00 5.38 -4.83
C HIS A 119 -9.33 5.27 -4.10
N ARG A 120 -10.18 6.31 -4.08
CA ARG A 120 -11.47 6.30 -3.39
C ARG A 120 -12.37 5.14 -3.83
N ARG A 121 -12.38 4.82 -5.13
CA ARG A 121 -13.15 3.67 -5.65
C ARG A 121 -12.64 2.36 -5.07
N PHE A 122 -11.33 2.18 -4.97
CA PHE A 122 -10.74 0.99 -4.37
C PHE A 122 -10.92 0.96 -2.85
N ALA A 123 -10.75 2.08 -2.14
CA ALA A 123 -11.08 2.20 -0.72
C ALA A 123 -12.54 1.80 -0.44
N SER A 124 -13.48 2.20 -1.30
CA SER A 124 -14.87 1.76 -1.17
C SER A 124 -15.07 0.26 -1.42
N LYS A 125 -14.26 -0.34 -2.30
CA LYS A 125 -14.28 -1.79 -2.54
C LYS A 125 -13.68 -2.57 -1.36
N LEU A 126 -12.60 -2.06 -0.76
CA LEU A 126 -12.05 -2.61 0.48
C LEU A 126 -13.09 -2.54 1.60
N SER A 127 -13.74 -1.39 1.78
CA SER A 127 -14.79 -1.24 2.80
C SER A 127 -15.95 -2.23 2.60
N GLU A 128 -16.42 -2.38 1.36
CA GLU A 128 -17.49 -3.32 1.02
C GLU A 128 -17.09 -4.77 1.32
N ALA A 129 -15.92 -5.20 0.84
CA ALA A 129 -15.49 -6.59 0.91
C ALA A 129 -15.05 -7.05 2.31
N THR A 130 -14.51 -6.13 3.11
CA THR A 130 -13.95 -6.44 4.44
C THR A 130 -14.94 -6.14 5.58
N GLY A 131 -16.01 -5.41 5.29
CA GLY A 131 -16.91 -4.86 6.30
C GLY A 131 -16.23 -3.86 7.25
N ALA A 132 -15.03 -3.37 6.92
CA ALA A 132 -14.32 -2.36 7.70
C ALA A 132 -14.60 -0.94 7.18
N ARG A 133 -14.53 0.04 8.07
CA ARG A 133 -14.46 1.45 7.66
C ARG A 133 -13.06 1.74 7.12
N VAL A 134 -12.92 2.51 6.04
CA VAL A 134 -11.60 2.86 5.51
C VAL A 134 -11.29 4.32 5.81
N PHE A 135 -10.20 4.58 6.52
CA PHE A 135 -9.64 5.91 6.71
C PHE A 135 -8.53 6.13 5.66
N ASN A 136 -8.88 6.79 4.56
CA ASN A 136 -7.99 7.02 3.42
C ASN A 136 -7.15 8.28 3.65
N VAL A 137 -5.83 8.14 3.68
CA VAL A 137 -4.90 9.21 4.07
C VAL A 137 -4.29 9.87 2.82
N GLY A 138 -4.49 11.18 2.67
CA GLY A 138 -3.94 11.98 1.58
C GLY A 138 -2.59 12.57 1.94
N TYR A 139 -1.65 11.72 2.38
CA TYR A 139 -0.33 12.09 2.88
C TYR A 139 0.47 12.95 1.87
N ARG A 140 1.35 13.80 2.38
CA ARG A 140 2.16 14.70 1.53
C ARG A 140 3.15 13.91 0.67
N LEU A 141 3.48 14.46 -0.50
CA LEU A 141 4.25 13.76 -1.54
C LEU A 141 5.55 14.51 -1.88
N ALA A 142 6.54 13.75 -2.32
CA ALA A 142 7.75 14.29 -2.91
C ALA A 142 7.43 15.02 -4.23
N PRO A 143 8.21 16.04 -4.61
CA PRO A 143 9.38 16.56 -3.91
C PRO A 143 9.05 17.53 -2.76
N LEU A 144 7.80 18.00 -2.68
CA LEU A 144 7.40 19.07 -1.75
C LEU A 144 7.47 18.68 -0.28
N ALA A 145 7.26 17.39 0.02
CA ALA A 145 7.50 16.82 1.33
C ALA A 145 8.41 15.60 1.23
N GLY A 146 9.18 15.34 2.29
CA GLY A 146 9.95 14.11 2.46
C GLY A 146 9.10 12.89 2.79
N ILE A 147 9.72 11.72 2.73
CA ILE A 147 9.08 10.45 3.13
C ILE A 147 8.81 10.46 4.65
N ASP A 148 9.70 11.06 5.44
CA ASP A 148 9.55 11.27 6.87
C ASP A 148 8.36 12.18 7.22
N GLU A 149 8.16 13.27 6.48
CA GLU A 149 6.97 14.12 6.61
C GLU A 149 5.68 13.35 6.27
N ALA A 150 5.70 12.54 5.21
CA ALA A 150 4.59 11.68 4.85
C ALA A 150 4.28 10.60 5.91
N VAL A 151 5.31 10.06 6.58
CA VAL A 151 5.14 9.14 7.71
C VAL A 151 4.57 9.85 8.93
N SER A 152 4.96 11.10 9.18
CA SER A 152 4.35 11.93 10.23
C SER A 152 2.86 12.16 9.96
N ASP A 153 2.46 12.37 8.70
CA ASP A 153 1.04 12.45 8.31
C ASP A 153 0.30 11.15 8.62
N GLY A 154 0.92 10.00 8.34
CA GLY A 154 0.37 8.68 8.67
C GLY A 154 0.23 8.45 10.17
N LEU A 155 1.21 8.86 10.97
CA LEU A 155 1.13 8.78 12.43
C LEU A 155 0.02 9.69 12.99
N CYS A 156 -0.15 10.89 12.41
CA CYS A 156 -1.26 11.78 12.73
C CYS A 156 -2.61 11.12 12.40
N ALA A 157 -2.73 10.50 11.23
CA ALA A 157 -3.91 9.74 10.83
C ALA A 157 -4.22 8.59 11.80
N TYR A 158 -3.21 7.82 12.22
CA TYR A 158 -3.39 6.73 13.15
C TYR A 158 -3.90 7.20 14.52
N ARG A 159 -3.29 8.26 15.07
CA ARG A 159 -3.75 8.88 16.32
C ARG A 159 -5.20 9.38 16.20
N HIS A 160 -5.53 10.03 15.09
CA HIS A 160 -6.90 10.48 14.84
C HIS A 160 -7.91 9.32 14.87
N VAL A 161 -7.57 8.16 14.31
CA VAL A 161 -8.42 6.97 14.36
C VAL A 161 -8.54 6.42 15.79
N LEU A 162 -7.44 6.38 16.57
CA LEU A 162 -7.49 5.98 17.97
C LEU A 162 -8.36 6.94 18.81
N ASP A 163 -8.19 8.25 18.61
CA ASP A 163 -8.95 9.31 19.29
C ASP A 163 -10.44 9.29 18.94
N ALA A 164 -10.79 8.78 17.76
CA ALA A 164 -12.17 8.53 17.34
C ALA A 164 -12.81 7.31 18.05
N GLY A 165 -12.07 6.63 18.93
CA GLY A 165 -12.56 5.54 19.79
C GLY A 165 -12.35 4.12 19.24
N PHE A 166 -11.59 3.96 18.16
CA PHE A 166 -11.25 2.64 17.63
C PHE A 166 -10.05 2.06 18.39
N SER A 167 -10.14 0.79 18.78
CA SER A 167 -9.03 0.11 19.45
C SER A 167 -7.99 -0.35 18.43
N ALA A 168 -6.71 -0.37 18.81
CA ALA A 168 -5.61 -0.73 17.92
C ALA A 168 -5.73 -2.16 17.35
N GLU A 169 -6.31 -3.07 18.13
CA GLU A 169 -6.58 -4.47 17.79
C GLU A 169 -7.68 -4.62 16.73
N ARG A 170 -8.38 -3.53 16.39
CA ARG A 170 -9.39 -3.46 15.32
C ARG A 170 -8.95 -2.62 14.14
N ILE A 171 -7.69 -2.15 14.14
CA ILE A 171 -7.12 -1.34 13.05
C ILE A 171 -6.11 -2.16 12.26
N VAL A 172 -6.26 -2.20 10.94
CA VAL A 172 -5.27 -2.74 10.00
C VAL A 172 -4.68 -1.61 9.18
N MET A 173 -3.36 -1.58 9.03
CA MET A 173 -2.71 -0.68 8.07
C MET A 173 -2.77 -1.32 6.70
N ALA A 174 -3.19 -0.59 5.67
CA ALA A 174 -3.14 -1.10 4.32
C ALA A 174 -2.53 -0.08 3.37
N GLY A 175 -1.77 -0.57 2.40
CA GLY A 175 -1.09 0.32 1.49
C GLY A 175 -0.65 -0.37 0.22
N ASP A 176 -0.54 0.45 -0.81
CA ASP A 176 -0.41 -0.02 -2.16
C ASP A 176 0.79 0.70 -2.80
N SER A 177 1.73 -0.03 -3.41
CA SER A 177 2.96 0.57 -3.94
C SER A 177 3.73 1.40 -2.90
N ALA A 178 3.94 2.69 -3.14
CA ALA A 178 4.51 3.64 -2.19
C ALA A 178 3.66 3.81 -0.92
N GLY A 179 2.35 3.60 -1.00
CA GLY A 179 1.49 3.50 0.17
C GLY A 179 1.82 2.29 1.05
N GLY A 180 2.39 1.22 0.48
CA GLY A 180 2.94 0.10 1.23
C GLY A 180 4.07 0.54 2.16
N LEU A 181 5.00 1.38 1.68
CA LEU A 181 6.02 2.02 2.53
C LEU A 181 5.39 2.85 3.65
N MET A 182 4.36 3.66 3.33
CA MET A 182 3.69 4.49 4.32
C MET A 182 3.00 3.66 5.40
N ALA A 183 2.35 2.56 5.03
CA ALA A 183 1.71 1.64 5.97
C ALA A 183 2.71 1.06 6.97
N VAL A 184 3.84 0.53 6.50
CA VAL A 184 4.85 -0.07 7.40
C VAL A 184 5.52 0.98 8.27
N ASN A 185 5.98 2.09 7.67
CA ASN A 185 6.67 3.12 8.43
C ASN A 185 5.75 3.85 9.41
N THR A 186 4.45 3.97 9.12
CA THR A 186 3.48 4.48 10.09
C THR A 186 3.32 3.53 11.28
N ALA A 187 3.22 2.22 11.04
CA ALA A 187 3.13 1.24 12.11
C ALA A 187 4.39 1.22 12.99
N LEU A 188 5.57 1.33 12.37
CA LEU A 188 6.85 1.52 13.07
C LEU A 188 6.86 2.80 13.91
N ALA A 189 6.46 3.92 13.32
CA ALA A 189 6.40 5.21 14.02
C ALA A 189 5.39 5.18 15.19
N ALA A 190 4.28 4.46 15.06
CA ALA A 190 3.32 4.25 16.13
C ALA A 190 3.93 3.44 17.29
N ARG A 191 4.58 2.31 16.98
CA ARG A 191 5.29 1.48 17.97
C ARG A 191 6.35 2.30 18.70
N ASP A 192 7.20 3.00 17.95
CA ASP A 192 8.34 3.75 18.50
C ASP A 192 7.88 4.98 19.30
N ALA A 193 6.67 5.48 19.05
CA ALA A 193 6.01 6.50 19.87
C ALA A 193 5.28 5.93 21.11
N GLY A 194 5.37 4.63 21.37
CA GLY A 194 4.73 3.96 22.51
C GLY A 194 3.21 3.79 22.37
N LEU A 195 2.66 3.93 21.17
CA LEU A 195 1.25 3.63 20.91
C LEU A 195 1.05 2.12 20.78
N ALA A 196 -0.16 1.64 21.07
CA ALA A 196 -0.56 0.29 20.72
C ALA A 196 -0.42 0.10 19.20
N VAL A 197 0.11 -1.03 18.76
CA VAL A 197 0.35 -1.32 17.34
C VAL A 197 -0.95 -1.81 16.67
N PRO A 198 -1.15 -1.52 15.37
CA PRO A 198 -2.29 -2.04 14.62
C PRO A 198 -2.28 -3.58 14.58
N ALA A 199 -3.47 -4.17 14.47
CA ALA A 199 -3.72 -5.61 14.45
C ALA A 199 -2.98 -6.37 13.34
N GLY A 200 -2.64 -5.69 12.24
CA GLY A 200 -1.91 -6.28 11.13
C GLY A 200 -1.74 -5.32 9.97
N GLN A 201 -1.11 -5.80 8.89
CA GLN A 201 -0.80 -5.00 7.71
C GLN A 201 -1.11 -5.73 6.41
N VAL A 202 -1.68 -5.03 5.44
CA VAL A 202 -1.95 -5.54 4.09
C VAL A 202 -1.22 -4.67 3.08
N LEU A 203 -0.21 -5.24 2.43
CA LEU A 203 0.56 -4.53 1.41
C LEU A 203 0.32 -5.13 0.03
N MET A 204 0.03 -4.27 -0.93
CA MET A 204 -0.20 -4.64 -2.33
C MET A 204 0.92 -4.03 -3.17
N SER A 205 1.59 -4.84 -3.99
CA SER A 205 2.74 -4.46 -4.82
C SER A 205 3.72 -3.49 -4.12
N PRO A 206 4.18 -3.77 -2.88
CA PRO A 206 4.80 -2.76 -2.02
C PRO A 206 6.14 -2.25 -2.56
N LEU A 207 6.27 -0.93 -2.67
CA LEU A 207 7.54 -0.24 -2.88
C LEU A 207 8.13 0.02 -1.50
N THR A 208 9.05 -0.83 -1.03
CA THR A 208 9.55 -0.80 0.37
C THR A 208 11.06 -0.77 0.47
N SER A 209 11.78 -0.78 -0.65
CA SER A 209 13.24 -0.66 -0.66
C SER A 209 13.69 0.41 -1.64
N SER A 210 14.73 1.15 -1.26
CA SER A 210 15.44 2.06 -2.14
C SER A 210 16.56 1.38 -2.94
N ASP A 211 16.83 0.10 -2.66
CA ASP A 211 17.82 -0.69 -3.37
C ASP A 211 17.35 -0.92 -4.82
N MET A 212 18.16 -0.41 -5.75
CA MET A 212 17.94 -0.51 -7.19
C MET A 212 18.48 -1.81 -7.76
N GLU A 213 19.37 -2.50 -7.05
CA GLU A 213 19.93 -3.77 -7.49
C GLU A 213 18.89 -4.88 -7.43
N ILE A 214 18.14 -5.00 -6.33
CA ILE A 214 17.08 -6.00 -6.22
C ILE A 214 15.99 -5.80 -7.29
N LYS A 215 15.71 -4.54 -7.66
CA LYS A 215 14.77 -4.18 -8.75
C LYS A 215 15.35 -4.55 -10.11
N ARG A 216 16.63 -4.27 -10.34
CA ARG A 216 17.34 -4.64 -11.58
C ARG A 216 17.30 -6.15 -11.77
N GLN A 217 17.57 -6.93 -10.72
CA GLN A 217 17.49 -8.39 -10.75
C GLN A 217 16.07 -8.88 -11.09
N ALA A 218 15.04 -8.32 -10.45
CA ALA A 218 13.64 -8.65 -10.78
C ALA A 218 13.34 -8.40 -12.26
N ALA A 219 13.72 -7.23 -12.78
CA ALA A 219 13.51 -6.84 -14.18
C ALA A 219 14.25 -7.72 -15.20
N HIS A 220 15.38 -8.32 -14.82
CA HIS A 220 16.09 -9.28 -15.66
C HIS A 220 15.39 -10.64 -15.72
N THR A 221 14.73 -11.06 -14.63
CA THR A 221 14.02 -12.35 -14.58
C THR A 221 12.66 -12.30 -15.28
N ARG A 222 11.91 -11.22 -15.07
CA ARG A 222 10.57 -11.02 -15.63
C ARG A 222 10.40 -9.56 -16.00
N ARG A 223 9.83 -9.31 -17.18
CA ARG A 223 9.60 -7.95 -17.66
C ARG A 223 8.33 -7.39 -17.05
N ASP A 224 8.48 -6.33 -16.28
CA ASP A 224 7.35 -5.56 -15.73
C ASP A 224 6.46 -5.00 -16.86
N PRO A 225 5.15 -5.27 -16.88
CA PRO A 225 4.26 -4.72 -17.90
C PRO A 225 3.91 -3.24 -17.64
N PHE A 226 4.18 -2.69 -16.47
CA PHE A 226 3.75 -1.37 -16.04
C PHE A 226 4.92 -0.37 -15.99
N PHE A 227 5.98 -0.66 -15.26
CA PHE A 227 7.03 0.32 -14.97
C PHE A 227 8.37 0.02 -15.67
N PRO A 228 8.94 0.97 -16.43
CA PRO A 228 10.32 0.85 -16.88
C PRO A 228 11.29 1.07 -15.70
N PHE A 229 12.42 0.34 -15.67
CA PHE A 229 13.42 0.43 -14.60
C PHE A 229 13.86 1.88 -14.30
N MET A 230 14.07 2.66 -15.36
CA MET A 230 14.44 4.08 -15.28
C MET A 230 13.45 4.96 -14.50
N ALA A 231 12.16 4.59 -14.44
CA ALA A 231 11.17 5.35 -13.69
C ALA A 231 11.46 5.31 -12.19
N PHE A 232 11.81 4.14 -11.63
CA PHE A 232 12.17 4.03 -10.22
C PHE A 232 13.44 4.78 -9.87
N MET A 233 14.46 4.69 -10.75
CA MET A 233 15.67 5.50 -10.61
C MET A 233 15.34 6.99 -10.57
N PHE A 234 14.44 7.45 -11.45
CA PHE A 234 14.02 8.84 -11.55
C PHE A 234 13.25 9.29 -10.30
N ILE A 235 12.30 8.48 -9.84
CA ILE A 235 11.52 8.71 -8.60
C ILE A 235 12.46 8.96 -7.42
N TYR A 236 13.39 8.05 -7.16
CA TYR A 236 14.27 8.17 -6.00
C TYR A 236 15.31 9.28 -6.14
N ARG A 237 16.03 9.35 -7.27
CA ARG A 237 17.14 10.29 -7.46
C ARG A 237 16.69 11.73 -7.65
N VAL A 238 15.55 11.94 -8.31
CA VAL A 238 15.09 13.30 -8.63
C VAL A 238 14.10 13.77 -7.59
N PHE A 239 13.06 13.01 -7.27
CA PHE A 239 11.99 13.50 -6.41
C PHE A 239 12.22 13.18 -4.93
N ALA A 240 12.39 11.91 -4.56
CA ALA A 240 12.47 11.52 -3.15
C ALA A 240 13.67 12.16 -2.44
N THR A 241 14.82 12.22 -3.13
CA THR A 241 16.06 12.84 -2.61
C THR A 241 16.26 14.28 -3.06
N VAL A 242 15.35 14.86 -3.85
CA VAL A 242 15.49 16.24 -4.38
C VAL A 242 16.88 16.45 -5.00
N ASN A 243 17.23 15.62 -6.00
CA ASN A 243 18.57 15.58 -6.61
C ASN A 243 19.72 15.39 -5.59
N GLY A 244 19.52 14.56 -4.57
CA GLY A 244 20.53 14.23 -3.54
C GLY A 244 20.66 15.25 -2.41
N THR A 245 19.83 16.30 -2.36
CA THR A 245 19.84 17.29 -1.27
C THR A 245 19.06 16.84 -0.03
N ARG A 246 18.22 15.82 -0.17
CA ARG A 246 17.46 15.17 0.91
C ARG A 246 17.91 13.72 1.03
N ALA A 247 18.20 13.26 2.25
CA ALA A 247 18.46 11.85 2.51
C ALA A 247 17.16 11.03 2.43
N LEU A 248 17.27 9.76 2.05
CA LEU A 248 16.16 8.82 2.24
C LEU A 248 16.12 8.40 3.72
N PRO A 249 14.92 8.27 4.32
CA PRO A 249 14.81 7.67 5.64
C PRO A 249 15.09 6.16 5.57
N VAL A 250 15.20 5.54 6.74
CA VAL A 250 15.29 4.09 6.88
C VAL A 250 14.12 3.42 6.17
N MET A 251 14.41 2.50 5.26
CA MET A 251 13.40 1.73 4.54
C MET A 251 12.95 0.53 5.39
N PRO A 252 11.71 0.02 5.21
CA PRO A 252 11.19 -1.08 6.03
C PRO A 252 12.09 -2.32 6.19
N PRO A 253 12.77 -2.84 5.15
CA PRO A 253 13.67 -3.98 5.30
C PRO A 253 14.96 -3.70 6.11
N GLU A 254 15.25 -2.42 6.37
CA GLU A 254 16.40 -1.94 7.13
C GLU A 254 16.03 -1.62 8.59
N ALA A 255 14.75 -1.56 8.91
CA ALA A 255 14.23 -1.21 10.23
C ALA A 255 14.15 -2.41 11.18
N GLU A 256 14.02 -2.13 12.48
CA GLU A 256 13.62 -3.12 13.48
C GLU A 256 12.13 -3.43 13.32
N LEU A 257 11.77 -4.67 13.00
CA LEU A 257 10.39 -5.08 12.71
C LEU A 257 9.70 -5.82 13.87
N ARG A 258 10.42 -6.20 14.93
CA ARG A 258 9.85 -6.92 16.09
C ARG A 258 8.73 -6.13 16.74
N GLY A 259 7.70 -6.85 17.20
CA GLY A 259 6.55 -6.26 17.89
C GLY A 259 5.51 -5.63 16.96
N LEU A 260 5.64 -5.77 15.63
CA LEU A 260 4.55 -5.47 14.69
C LEU A 260 3.60 -6.67 14.57
N GLY A 261 2.34 -6.39 14.22
CA GLY A 261 1.33 -7.41 13.89
C GLY A 261 1.61 -8.16 12.57
N PRO A 262 0.82 -9.19 12.25
CA PRO A 262 0.95 -10.00 11.03
C PRO A 262 0.89 -9.20 9.73
N PHE A 263 1.48 -9.75 8.65
CA PHE A 263 1.50 -9.14 7.31
C PHE A 263 0.90 -10.04 6.22
N LEU A 264 0.02 -9.48 5.39
CA LEU A 264 -0.30 -10.03 4.08
C LEU A 264 0.38 -9.21 3.00
N LEU A 265 1.12 -9.87 2.12
CA LEU A 265 1.87 -9.25 1.02
C LEU A 265 1.36 -9.83 -0.31
N GLN A 266 0.74 -9.01 -1.17
CA GLN A 266 0.27 -9.44 -2.49
C GLN A 266 1.10 -8.81 -3.59
N VAL A 267 1.59 -9.62 -4.53
CA VAL A 267 2.40 -9.14 -5.66
C VAL A 267 2.22 -10.00 -6.91
N GLY A 268 2.29 -9.40 -8.08
CA GLY A 268 2.36 -10.09 -9.36
C GLY A 268 3.76 -10.65 -9.65
N ASP A 269 3.83 -11.81 -10.29
CA ASP A 269 5.11 -12.48 -10.58
C ASP A 269 6.00 -11.70 -11.56
N ASN A 270 5.40 -10.84 -12.39
CA ASN A 270 6.08 -10.02 -13.38
C ASN A 270 6.49 -8.63 -12.86
N GLU A 271 6.15 -8.28 -11.62
CA GLU A 271 6.45 -6.96 -11.08
C GLU A 271 7.93 -6.79 -10.72
N MET A 272 8.45 -5.60 -10.97
CA MET A 272 9.79 -5.27 -10.49
C MET A 272 9.87 -5.16 -8.97
N LEU A 273 8.76 -4.80 -8.32
CA LEU A 273 8.61 -4.74 -6.86
C LEU A 273 8.38 -6.11 -6.21
N ARG A 274 8.38 -7.19 -6.98
CA ARG A 274 8.39 -8.55 -6.44
C ARG A 274 9.57 -8.78 -5.49
N ASN A 275 10.76 -8.31 -5.86
CA ASN A 275 11.93 -8.47 -5.00
C ASN A 275 11.88 -7.54 -3.78
N ASP A 276 11.26 -6.35 -3.84
CA ASP A 276 10.96 -5.56 -2.63
C ASP A 276 10.10 -6.37 -1.66
N THR A 277 9.06 -7.01 -2.19
CA THR A 277 8.12 -7.84 -1.42
C THR A 277 8.84 -9.00 -0.71
N PHE A 278 9.66 -9.75 -1.45
CA PHE A 278 10.42 -10.87 -0.87
C PHE A 278 11.47 -10.40 0.14
N THR A 279 12.17 -9.31 -0.15
CA THR A 279 13.16 -8.75 0.79
C THR A 279 12.51 -8.36 2.12
N LEU A 280 11.33 -7.73 2.08
CA LEU A 280 10.59 -7.41 3.31
C LEU A 280 10.10 -8.66 4.03
N ALA A 281 9.55 -9.65 3.30
CA ALA A 281 9.08 -10.92 3.87
C ALA A 281 10.21 -11.68 4.59
N ASP A 282 11.41 -11.72 4.03
CA ASP A 282 12.58 -12.35 4.65
C ASP A 282 12.95 -11.65 5.95
N LYS A 283 12.90 -10.30 5.98
CA LYS A 283 13.17 -9.50 7.19
C LYS A 283 12.10 -9.66 8.27
N LEU A 284 10.83 -9.72 7.89
CA LEU A 284 9.72 -10.01 8.80
C LEU A 284 9.89 -11.39 9.43
N SER A 285 10.19 -12.40 8.62
CA SER A 285 10.43 -13.78 9.08
C SER A 285 11.61 -13.85 10.03
N ALA A 286 12.73 -13.19 9.70
CA ALA A 286 13.91 -13.12 10.57
C ALA A 286 13.63 -12.39 11.91
N ALA A 287 12.68 -11.45 11.92
CA ALA A 287 12.21 -10.76 13.12
C ALA A 287 11.13 -11.54 13.90
N GLY A 288 10.71 -12.72 13.43
CA GLY A 288 9.63 -13.49 14.05
C GLY A 288 8.24 -12.90 13.86
N VAL A 289 8.05 -12.02 12.87
CA VAL A 289 6.75 -11.42 12.55
C VAL A 289 6.02 -12.30 11.52
N PRO A 290 4.81 -12.81 11.83
CA PRO A 290 4.05 -13.63 10.90
C PRO A 290 3.78 -12.89 9.59
N ASN A 291 4.06 -13.53 8.46
CA ASN A 291 3.85 -12.93 7.15
C ASN A 291 3.50 -14.00 6.11
N TRP A 292 2.67 -13.61 5.14
CA TRP A 292 2.27 -14.45 4.01
C TRP A 292 2.39 -13.67 2.71
N VAL A 293 3.11 -14.24 1.74
CA VAL A 293 3.27 -13.68 0.41
C VAL A 293 2.37 -14.41 -0.58
N GLN A 294 1.51 -13.67 -1.27
CA GLN A 294 0.66 -14.18 -2.34
C GLN A 294 1.19 -13.68 -3.69
N ILE A 295 1.63 -14.61 -4.52
CA ILE A 295 2.27 -14.36 -5.81
C ILE A 295 1.28 -14.68 -6.92
N TRP A 296 0.92 -13.68 -7.71
CA TRP A 296 -0.14 -13.77 -8.71
C TRP A 296 0.44 -13.87 -10.11
N ASP A 297 0.18 -14.99 -10.80
CA ASP A 297 0.65 -15.24 -12.16
C ASP A 297 0.20 -14.11 -13.10
N ARG A 298 1.15 -13.48 -13.78
CA ARG A 298 0.99 -12.41 -14.77
C ARG A 298 0.16 -11.21 -14.32
N ALA A 299 -0.08 -11.06 -13.03
CA ALA A 299 -0.72 -9.87 -12.50
C ALA A 299 0.19 -8.65 -12.73
N LEU A 300 -0.44 -7.53 -13.08
CA LEU A 300 0.22 -6.24 -13.20
C LEU A 300 0.33 -5.56 -11.83
N HIS A 301 1.21 -4.57 -11.74
CA HIS A 301 1.34 -3.71 -10.57
C HIS A 301 -0.01 -3.09 -10.18
N MET A 302 -0.48 -3.30 -8.96
CA MET A 302 -1.83 -2.91 -8.51
C MET A 302 -3.00 -3.55 -9.26
N PHE A 303 -2.90 -4.83 -9.63
CA PHE A 303 -3.99 -5.51 -10.32
C PHE A 303 -5.32 -5.48 -9.54
N GLN A 304 -5.30 -5.33 -8.22
CA GLN A 304 -6.48 -5.20 -7.36
C GLN A 304 -7.39 -4.04 -7.79
N LEU A 305 -6.85 -2.95 -8.34
CA LEU A 305 -7.62 -1.82 -8.88
C LEU A 305 -8.53 -2.20 -10.05
N THR A 306 -8.29 -3.35 -10.69
CA THR A 306 -9.02 -3.81 -11.87
C THR A 306 -10.23 -4.71 -11.55
N PHE A 307 -10.66 -4.74 -10.27
CA PHE A 307 -11.70 -5.64 -9.74
C PHE A 307 -13.04 -5.60 -10.49
N ASP A 308 -13.37 -4.49 -11.17
CA ASP A 308 -14.60 -4.38 -11.96
C ASP A 308 -14.64 -5.47 -13.06
N ILE A 309 -13.50 -5.78 -13.68
CA ILE A 309 -13.41 -6.69 -14.85
C ILE A 309 -12.50 -7.90 -14.62
N ASN A 310 -11.59 -7.85 -13.64
CA ASN A 310 -10.59 -8.87 -13.42
C ASN A 310 -10.99 -9.82 -12.25
N PRO A 311 -11.26 -11.10 -12.51
CA PRO A 311 -11.61 -12.05 -11.46
C PRO A 311 -10.45 -12.31 -10.48
N ASP A 312 -9.20 -12.26 -10.94
CA ASP A 312 -8.02 -12.45 -10.07
C ASP A 312 -7.94 -11.33 -9.05
N ALA A 313 -8.23 -10.09 -9.47
CA ALA A 313 -8.31 -8.94 -8.57
C ALA A 313 -9.41 -9.10 -7.51
N ARG A 314 -10.58 -9.65 -7.88
CA ARG A 314 -11.65 -9.94 -6.91
C ARG A 314 -11.24 -11.02 -5.92
N ARG A 315 -10.56 -12.09 -6.37
CA ARG A 315 -10.05 -13.12 -5.46
C ARG A 315 -9.00 -12.54 -4.52
N ALA A 316 -8.08 -11.71 -5.02
CA ALA A 316 -7.08 -11.04 -4.19
C ALA A 316 -7.71 -10.16 -3.11
N ILE A 317 -8.79 -9.42 -3.43
CA ILE A 317 -9.54 -8.64 -2.44
C ILE A 317 -10.26 -9.54 -1.42
N ALA A 318 -10.76 -10.71 -1.83
CA ALA A 318 -11.34 -11.67 -0.90
C ALA A 318 -10.28 -12.22 0.09
N GLU A 319 -9.07 -12.52 -0.39
CA GLU A 319 -7.94 -12.90 0.47
C GLU A 319 -7.57 -11.80 1.49
N ILE A 320 -7.66 -10.53 1.08
CA ILE A 320 -7.48 -9.38 1.99
C ILE A 320 -8.55 -9.38 3.08
N ALA A 321 -9.82 -9.63 2.73
CA ALA A 321 -10.91 -9.71 3.70
C ALA A 321 -10.70 -10.86 4.70
N GLU A 322 -10.38 -12.06 4.21
CA GLU A 322 -10.06 -13.23 5.04
C GLU A 322 -8.88 -12.96 5.99
N PHE A 323 -7.85 -12.22 5.53
CA PHE A 323 -6.71 -11.85 6.37
C PHE A 323 -7.08 -10.85 7.45
N ILE A 324 -7.88 -9.82 7.11
CA ILE A 324 -8.30 -8.81 8.08
C ILE A 324 -9.14 -9.46 9.18
N ASP A 325 -10.04 -10.39 8.83
CA ASP A 325 -10.79 -11.18 9.82
C ASP A 325 -9.88 -11.93 10.79
N TYR A 326 -8.81 -12.55 10.28
CA TYR A 326 -7.80 -13.20 11.10
C TYR A 326 -7.04 -12.20 11.99
N ALA A 327 -6.47 -11.14 11.41
CA ALA A 327 -5.61 -10.20 12.11
C ALA A 327 -6.35 -9.53 13.29
N VAL A 328 -7.58 -9.05 13.07
CA VAL A 328 -8.37 -8.39 14.13
C VAL A 328 -8.85 -9.33 15.21
N ALA A 329 -8.86 -10.64 14.97
CA ALA A 329 -9.29 -11.62 15.94
C ALA A 329 -8.12 -12.24 16.71
N ASP A 330 -6.97 -12.43 16.05
CA ASP A 330 -5.71 -12.82 16.67
C ASP A 330 -5.19 -11.74 17.64
N ALA A 331 -5.43 -10.47 17.32
CA ALA A 331 -5.07 -9.34 18.17
C ALA A 331 -5.96 -9.18 19.41
N GLN A 332 -7.12 -9.85 19.50
CA GLN A 332 -7.96 -9.75 20.69
C GLN A 332 -7.29 -10.50 21.86
N PRO A 333 -7.15 -9.89 23.05
CA PRO A 333 -6.70 -10.61 24.22
C PRO A 333 -7.69 -11.75 24.50
N ASN A 334 -7.18 -12.99 24.59
CA ASN A 334 -7.97 -14.18 24.94
C ASN A 334 -8.80 -13.91 26.21
N SER A 335 -10.07 -13.55 26.06
CA SER A 335 -11.03 -13.38 27.15
C SER A 335 -11.55 -14.72 27.67
N GLN A 336 -10.66 -15.72 27.78
CA GLN A 336 -10.94 -17.05 28.31
C GLN A 336 -9.75 -17.61 29.08
N THR A 337 -9.33 -16.94 30.15
CA THR A 337 -8.59 -17.57 31.27
C THR A 337 -8.95 -16.87 32.60
N SER A 338 -10.24 -16.83 32.92
CA SER A 338 -10.69 -16.49 34.29
C SER A 338 -12.05 -17.12 34.63
N ARG A 339 -12.21 -18.41 34.31
CA ARG A 339 -13.20 -19.27 34.98
C ARG A 339 -12.48 -20.51 35.47
N GLY A 340 -12.11 -20.51 36.75
CA GLY A 340 -11.59 -21.69 37.43
C GLY A 340 -10.46 -21.40 38.42
N ALA A 341 -10.80 -20.81 39.55
CA ALA A 341 -10.27 -21.16 40.88
C ALA A 341 -11.25 -20.63 41.92
#